data_AF-A0A963GHF2-F1
#
_entry.id   AF-A0A963GHF2-F1
#
_cell.length_a   1.000
_cell.length_b   1.000
_cell.length_c   1.000
_cell.angle_alpha   90.00
_cell.angle_beta   90.00
_cell.angle_gamma   90.00
#
_symmetry.space_group_name_H-M   'P 1'
#
loop_
_entity.id
_entity.type
_entity.pdbx_description
1 polymer ?
#
loop_
_entity_poly.entity_id
_entity_poly.type
_entity_poly.pdbx_seq_one_letter_code
_entity_poly.pdbx_strand_id
1 'polypeptide(L)' 'MSEHIHYVTDGNFESEVLQSQTPVLVDYWAEWCGPCKMIAPILDDVAAEYSGKLKVAKLNIDENQETPAKFG' A
#
# COMPACT_ATOMS: atom_id res chain seq x y z
N MET A 1 11.51 6.80 -6.00
CA MET A 1 10.97 6.04 -4.86
C MET A 1 10.64 7.06 -3.79
N SER A 2 9.38 7.18 -3.40
CA SER A 2 8.95 8.11 -2.35
C SER A 2 9.40 7.59 -0.99
N GLU A 3 9.95 8.46 -0.14
CA GLU A 3 10.40 8.12 1.22
C GLU A 3 9.23 7.72 2.14
N HIS A 4 7.98 8.01 1.74
CA HIS A 4 6.78 7.84 2.57
C HIS A 4 5.90 6.66 2.16
N ILE A 5 6.28 5.89 1.13
CA ILE A 5 5.56 4.69 0.72
C ILE A 5 6.12 3.45 1.40
N HIS A 6 5.22 2.67 1.99
CA HIS A 6 5.56 1.41 2.64
C HIS A 6 5.19 0.23 1.74
N TYR A 7 6.17 -0.57 1.33
CA TYR A 7 5.91 -1.82 0.62
C TYR A 7 5.63 -2.92 1.64
N VAL A 8 4.46 -3.53 1.53
CA VAL A 8 4.00 -4.59 2.42
C VAL A 8 3.83 -5.89 1.66
N THR A 9 3.94 -7.00 2.38
CA THR A 9 3.89 -8.36 1.87
C THR A 9 2.92 -9.20 2.70
N ASP A 10 2.58 -10.39 2.22
CA ASP A 10 1.77 -11.35 2.97
C ASP A 10 2.36 -11.63 4.38
N GLY A 11 3.69 -11.64 4.50
CA GLY A 11 4.40 -11.95 5.74
C GLY A 11 4.42 -10.82 6.78
N ASN A 12 4.16 -9.56 6.38
CA ASN A 12 4.18 -8.42 7.30
C ASN A 12 2.88 -7.61 7.31
N PHE A 13 1.88 -7.97 6.51
CA PHE A 13 0.63 -7.23 6.40
C PHE A 13 -0.07 -7.05 7.75
N GLU A 14 -0.08 -8.09 8.59
CA GLU A 14 -0.71 -8.00 9.91
C GLU A 14 -0.07 -6.92 10.78
N SER A 15 1.26 -6.94 10.92
CA SER A 15 1.99 -5.98 11.75
C SER A 15 1.97 -4.57 11.16
N GLU A 16 2.14 -4.45 9.84
CA GLU A 16 2.30 -3.16 9.16
C GLU A 16 0.97 -2.47 8.85
N VAL A 17 -0.12 -3.22 8.70
CA VAL A 17 -1.44 -2.69 8.31
C VAL A 17 -2.46 -2.90 9.43
N LEU A 18 -2.72 -4.14 9.84
CA LEU A 18 -3.81 -4.45 10.77
C LEU A 18 -3.54 -3.98 12.20
N GLN A 19 -2.28 -4.01 12.63
CA GLN A 19 -1.84 -3.55 13.96
C GLN A 19 -1.33 -2.10 13.96
N SER A 20 -1.51 -1.37 12.85
CA SER A 20 -1.06 0.02 12.73
C SER A 20 -1.82 0.95 13.69
N GLN A 21 -1.09 1.84 14.36
CA GLN A 21 -1.68 2.85 15.25
C GLN A 21 -2.32 4.02 14.48
N THR A 22 -1.89 4.25 13.24
CA THR A 22 -2.48 5.23 12.33
C THR A 22 -3.29 4.52 11.24
N PRO A 23 -4.35 5.15 10.71
CA PRO A 23 -5.06 4.62 9.54
C PRO A 23 -4.09 4.30 8.40
N VAL A 24 -4.39 3.24 7.64
CA VAL A 24 -3.57 2.77 6.53
C VAL A 24 -4.41 2.71 5.26
N LEU A 25 -3.97 3.42 4.23
CA LEU A 25 -4.47 3.27 2.87
C LEU A 25 -3.59 2.25 2.15
N VAL A 26 -4.19 1.15 1.71
CA VAL A 26 -3.48 0.07 0.99
C VAL A 26 -3.84 0.14 -0.49
N ASP A 27 -2.83 0.35 -1.32
CA ASP A 27 -2.91 0.24 -2.78
C ASP A 27 -2.51 -1.19 -3.19
N TYR A 28 -3.51 -1.97 -3.59
CA TYR A 28 -3.34 -3.28 -4.20
C TYR A 28 -3.06 -3.08 -5.69
N TRP A 29 -1.84 -3.37 -6.11
CA TRP A 29 -1.37 -3.04 -7.45
C TRP A 29 -0.66 -4.20 -8.13
N ALA A 30 -0.42 -4.07 -9.44
CA ALA A 30 0.40 -4.97 -10.23
C ALA A 30 1.11 -4.22 -11.36
N GLU A 31 2.20 -4.79 -11.88
CA GLU A 31 2.98 -4.19 -12.97
C GLU A 31 2.21 -4.08 -14.29
N TRP A 32 1.20 -4.90 -14.50
CA TRP A 32 0.35 -4.87 -15.68
C TRP A 32 -0.87 -3.94 -15.51
N CYS A 33 -1.11 -3.39 -14.31
CA CYS A 33 -2.24 -2.52 -14.03
C CYS A 33 -1.97 -1.06 -14.47
N GLY A 34 -2.42 -0.69 -15.67
CA GLY A 34 -2.35 0.67 -16.19
C GLY A 34 -2.94 1.74 -15.24
N PRO A 35 -4.18 1.56 -14.74
CA PRO A 35 -4.78 2.49 -13.77
C PRO A 35 -3.97 2.68 -12.48
N CYS A 36 -3.38 1.61 -11.94
CA CYS A 36 -2.55 1.66 -10.73
C CYS A 36 -1.31 2.57 -10.95
N LYS A 37 -0.69 2.48 -12.13
CA LYS A 37 0.44 3.36 -12.49
C LYS A 37 0.05 4.82 -12.58
N MET A 38 -1.18 5.12 -13.01
CA MET A 38 -1.66 6.51 -13.10
C MET A 38 -1.88 7.14 -11.72
N ILE A 39 -2.35 6.37 -10.73
CA ILE A 39 -2.59 6.89 -9.37
C ILE A 39 -1.34 6.86 -8.49
N ALA A 40 -0.31 6.09 -8.86
CA ALA A 40 0.93 5.97 -8.10
C ALA A 40 1.57 7.32 -7.69
N PRO A 41 1.74 8.34 -8.57
CA PRO A 41 2.28 9.63 -8.16
C PRO A 41 1.36 10.41 -7.22
N ILE A 42 0.04 10.25 -7.35
CA ILE A 42 -0.94 10.89 -6.46
C ILE A 42 -0.82 10.29 -5.05
N LEU A 43 -0.61 8.98 -4.95
CA LEU A 43 -0.36 8.31 -3.67
C LEU A 43 0.96 8.75 -3.03
N ASP A 44 1.99 9.05 -3.83
CA ASP A 44 3.24 9.62 -3.32
C ASP A 44 3.01 11.00 -2.68
N ASP A 45 2.22 11.86 -3.33
CA ASP A 45 1.84 13.18 -2.80
C ASP A 45 1.01 13.06 -1.51
N VAL A 46 0.01 12.17 -1.50
CA VAL A 46 -0.83 11.90 -0.32
C VAL A 46 0.01 11.39 0.86
N ALA A 47 0.96 10.50 0.61
CA ALA A 47 1.85 9.98 1.65
C ALA A 47 2.71 11.08 2.29
N ALA A 48 3.16 12.05 1.50
CA ALA A 48 3.91 13.19 2.00
C ALA A 48 3.01 14.17 2.78
N GLU A 49 1.87 14.56 2.21
CA GLU A 49 0.96 15.56 2.81
C GLU A 49 0.34 15.08 4.13
N TYR A 50 0.03 13.79 4.23
CA TYR A 50 -0.61 13.19 5.41
C TYR A 50 0.37 12.47 6.34
N SER A 51 1.68 12.75 6.22
CA SER A 51 2.70 12.15 7.07
C SER A 51 2.37 12.28 8.56
N GLY A 52 2.48 11.17 9.28
CA GLY A 52 2.13 11.04 10.70
C GLY A 52 0.61 10.93 10.99
N LYS A 53 -0.26 11.10 9.99
CA LYS A 53 -1.72 10.96 10.13
C LYS A 53 -2.28 9.77 9.34
N LEU A 54 -1.70 9.47 8.19
CA LEU A 54 -2.06 8.37 7.32
C LEU A 54 -0.80 7.66 6.87
N LYS A 55 -0.81 6.33 6.92
CA LYS A 55 0.21 5.50 6.28
C LYS A 55 -0.29 5.08 4.90
N VAL A 56 0.53 5.25 3.87
CA VAL A 56 0.25 4.72 2.53
C VAL A 56 1.11 3.50 2.31
N ALA A 57 0.46 2.36 2.06
CA ALA A 57 1.10 1.08 1.83
C ALA A 57 0.79 0.57 0.42
N LYS A 58 1.75 -0.11 -0.21
CA LYS A 58 1.60 -0.77 -1.51
C LYS A 58 1.82 -2.27 -1.37
N LEU A 59 0.89 -3.06 -1.88
CA LEU A 59 0.98 -4.52 -1.94
C LEU A 59 0.88 -4.98 -3.39
N ASN A 60 1.95 -5.62 -3.89
CA ASN A 60 1.94 -6.20 -5.23
C ASN A 60 1.18 -7.54 -5.18
N ILE A 61 0.06 -7.64 -5.91
CA ILE A 61 -0.81 -8.82 -5.87
C ILE A 61 -0.23 -10.04 -6.60
N ASP A 62 0.70 -9.85 -7.54
CA ASP A 62 1.35 -10.97 -8.23
C ASP A 62 2.27 -11.73 -7.26
N GLU A 63 2.91 -10.99 -6.35
CA GLU A 63 3.87 -11.49 -5.35
C GLU A 63 3.22 -11.90 -4.03
N ASN A 64 2.02 -11.37 -3.72
CA ASN A 64 1.35 -11.49 -2.42
C ASN A 64 -0.12 -11.86 -2.63
N GLN A 65 -0.38 -13.13 -2.92
CA GLN A 65 -1.72 -13.62 -3.32
C GLN A 65 -2.62 -13.90 -2.12
N GLU A 66 -2.05 -14.14 -0.93
CA GLU A 66 -2.84 -14.53 0.24
C GLU A 66 -3.63 -13.35 0.81
N THR A 67 -3.04 -12.16 0.84
CA THR A 67 -3.69 -10.98 1.42
C THR A 67 -4.90 -10.52 0.60
N PRO A 68 -4.81 -10.28 -0.72
CA PRO A 68 -5.96 -9.87 -1.53
C PRO A 68 -7.13 -10.85 -1.37
N ALA A 69 -6.85 -12.16 -1.45
CA ALA A 69 -7.87 -13.21 -1.32
C ALA A 69 -8.65 -13.18 0.02
N LYS A 70 -8.08 -12.61 1.09
CA LYS A 70 -8.77 -12.43 2.38
C LYS A 70 -9.75 -11.26 2.37
N PHE A 71 -9.60 -10.29 1.46
CA PHE A 71 -10.35 -9.03 1.43
C PHE A 71 -11.22 -8.84 0.18
N GLY A 72 -11.13 -9.71 -0.83
CA GLY A 72 -12.03 -9.75 -2.00
C GLY A 72 -11.27 -9.75 -3.33
#